data_AF-A0A3B8M6Z0-F1
#
_entry.id   AF-A0A3B8M6Z0-F1
#
_cell.length_a   1.000
_cell.length_b   1.000
_cell.length_c   1.000
_cell.angle_alpha   90.00
_cell.angle_beta   90.00
_cell.angle_gamma   90.00
#
_symmetry.space_group_name_H-M   'P 1'
#
loop_
_entity.id
_entity.type
_entity.pdbx_description
1 polymer ?
#
loop_
_entity_poly.entity_id
_entity_poly.type
_entity_poly.pdbx_seq_one_letter_code
_entity_poly.pdbx_strand_id
1 'polypeptide(L)' 'NQRHIPGAINMPLDELPDLAAFLPEDRDAQLLSVCERGNLSLSGVLYLNSLGYRNARSITGGTEAWDDKGFAVTSS' A
#
# COMPACT_ATOMS: atom_id res chain seq x y z
N ASN A 1 -9.80 -9.37 14.05
CA ASN A 1 -8.48 -9.79 13.59
C ASN A 1 -8.17 -9.04 12.30
N GLN A 2 -7.36 -7.99 12.36
CA GLN A 2 -6.91 -7.29 11.16
C GLN A 2 -5.68 -8.02 10.63
N ARG A 3 -5.73 -8.44 9.36
CA ARG A 3 -4.61 -9.10 8.70
C ARG A 3 -4.00 -8.16 7.68
N HIS A 4 -2.69 -8.21 7.53
CA HIS A 4 -1.96 -7.44 6.54
C HIS A 4 -0.72 -8.20 6.05
N ILE A 5 -0.15 -7.72 4.94
CA ILE A 5 1.12 -8.25 4.44
C ILE A 5 2.22 -7.96 5.48
N PRO A 6 3.12 -8.91 5.80
CA PRO A 6 4.20 -8.69 6.74
C PRO A 6 5.06 -7.50 6.33
N GLY A 7 5.33 -6.59 7.27
CA GLY A 7 6.08 -5.37 7.01
C GLY A 7 5.29 -4.25 6.31
N ALA A 8 4.01 -4.46 5.98
CA ALA A 8 3.17 -3.37 5.50
C ALA A 8 3.00 -2.30 6.60
N ILE A 9 3.13 -1.04 6.20
CA ILE A 9 2.92 0.11 7.07
C ILE A 9 1.48 0.59 6.88
N ASN A 10 0.75 0.78 7.98
CA ASN A 10 -0.58 1.35 7.92
C ASN A 10 -0.50 2.84 7.57
N MET A 11 -0.99 3.22 6.39
CA MET A 11 -1.07 4.60 5.90
C MET A 11 -2.49 4.85 5.36
N PRO A 12 -3.44 5.26 6.22
CA PRO A 12 -4.82 5.56 5.81
C PRO A 12 -4.86 6.65 4.73
N LEU A 13 -5.80 6.54 3.77
CA LEU A 13 -5.88 7.45 2.62
C LEU A 13 -6.10 8.92 3.01
N ASP A 14 -6.86 9.14 4.07
CA ASP A 14 -7.18 10.46 4.64
C ASP A 14 -6.01 11.07 5.41
N GLU A 15 -5.10 10.25 5.92
CA GLU A 15 -3.88 10.68 6.62
C GLU A 15 -2.66 10.81 5.69
N LEU A 16 -2.76 10.37 4.42
CA LEU A 16 -1.65 10.39 3.46
C LEU A 16 -0.95 11.76 3.32
N PRO A 17 -1.66 12.91 3.29
CA PRO A 17 -1.01 14.23 3.26
C PRO A 17 -0.07 14.48 4.44
N ASP A 18 -0.48 14.06 5.64
CA ASP A 18 0.28 14.26 6.86
C ASP A 18 1.44 13.25 6.99
N LEU A 19 1.25 12.06 6.41
CA LEU A 19 2.25 10.98 6.42
C LEU A 19 3.24 11.05 5.24
N ALA A 20 3.02 11.94 4.27
CA ALA A 20 3.84 12.03 3.06
C ALA A 20 5.34 12.27 3.36
N ALA A 21 5.65 12.91 4.49
CA ALA A 21 7.03 13.15 4.94
C ALA A 21 7.78 11.85 5.32
N PHE A 22 7.08 10.75 5.60
CA PHE A 22 7.68 9.45 5.90
C PHE A 22 7.94 8.60 4.65
N LEU A 23 7.52 9.06 3.48
CA LEU A 23 7.77 8.37 2.23
C LEU A 23 9.22 8.57 1.78
N PRO A 24 9.81 7.63 1.01
CA PRO A 24 11.19 7.72 0.56
C PRO A 24 11.48 8.99 -0.23
N GLU A 25 12.65 9.62 -0.02
CA GLU A 25 13.07 10.78 -0.82
C GLU A 25 13.23 10.43 -2.31
N ASP A 26 13.67 9.21 -2.61
CA ASP A 26 13.81 8.71 -3.98
C ASP A 26 12.45 8.47 -4.65
N ARG A 27 12.18 9.20 -5.73
CA ARG A 27 10.94 9.10 -6.52
C ARG A 27 10.88 7.88 -7.45
N ASP A 28 11.98 7.14 -7.61
CA ASP A 28 12.01 5.85 -8.30
C ASP A 28 11.87 4.64 -7.34
N ALA A 29 11.82 4.89 -6.03
CA ALA A 29 11.63 3.85 -5.03
C ALA A 29 10.37 3.01 -5.32
N GLN A 30 10.51 1.69 -5.20
CA GLN A 30 9.37 0.78 -5.39
C GLN A 30 8.41 0.92 -4.21
N LEU A 31 7.17 1.33 -4.51
CA LEU A 31 6.10 1.46 -3.52
C LEU A 31 4.94 0.56 -3.91
N LEU A 32 4.51 -0.28 -2.97
CA LEU A 32 3.34 -1.14 -3.14
C LEU A 32 2.22 -0.64 -2.23
N SER A 33 1.10 -0.26 -2.84
CA SER A 33 -0.13 0.03 -2.11
C SER A 33 -1.01 -1.22 -2.06
N VAL A 34 -1.53 -1.51 -0.87
CA VAL A 34 -2.43 -2.64 -0.64
C VAL A 34 -3.55 -2.20 0.29
N CYS A 35 -4.75 -2.70 0.04
CA CYS A 35 -5.86 -2.66 0.97
C CYS A 35 -6.47 -4.07 1.05
N GLU A 36 -7.56 -4.27 1.79
CA GLU A 36 -8.15 -5.60 1.98
C GLU A 36 -8.46 -6.32 0.66
N ARG A 37 -9.12 -5.64 -0.30
CA ARG A 37 -9.58 -6.22 -1.58
C ARG A 37 -8.95 -5.61 -2.84
N GLY A 38 -8.09 -4.60 -2.69
CA GLY A 38 -7.48 -3.84 -3.78
C GLY A 38 -8.23 -2.57 -4.21
N ASN A 39 -9.50 -2.38 -3.85
CA ASN A 39 -10.31 -1.22 -4.30
C ASN A 39 -9.72 0.16 -3.94
N LEU A 40 -9.25 0.31 -2.70
CA LEU A 40 -8.71 1.57 -2.20
C LEU A 40 -7.22 1.75 -2.52
N SER A 41 -6.52 0.66 -2.81
CA SER A 41 -5.08 0.70 -3.10
C SER A 41 -4.75 1.48 -4.37
N LEU A 42 -5.69 1.57 -5.33
CA LEU A 42 -5.49 2.40 -6.51
C LEU A 42 -5.47 3.89 -6.16
N SER A 43 -6.33 4.34 -5.23
CA SER A 43 -6.31 5.73 -4.76
C SER A 43 -4.98 6.09 -4.10
N GLY A 44 -4.38 5.14 -3.35
CA GLY A 44 -3.04 5.31 -2.79
C GLY A 44 -1.98 5.47 -3.88
N VAL A 45 -2.03 4.65 -4.94
CA VAL A 45 -1.13 4.79 -6.10
C VAL A 45 -1.32 6.13 -6.81
N LEU A 46 -2.56 6.58 -7.02
CA LEU A 46 -2.84 7.88 -7.65
C LEU A 46 -2.27 9.04 -6.82
N TYR A 47 -2.41 8.96 -5.50
CA TYR A 47 -1.81 9.94 -4.59
C TYR A 47 -0.28 9.94 -4.71
N LEU A 48 0.37 8.77 -4.63
CA LEU A 48 1.82 8.65 -4.78
C LEU A 48 2.31 9.18 -6.14
N ASN A 49 1.59 8.89 -7.23
CA ASN A 49 1.91 9.42 -8.55
C ASN A 49 1.82 10.96 -8.59
N SER A 50 0.85 11.55 -7.88
CA SER A 50 0.71 13.01 -7.78
C SER A 50 1.90 13.67 -7.04
N LEU A 51 2.56 12.94 -6.15
CA LEU A 51 3.80 13.36 -5.47
C LEU A 51 5.07 13.12 -6.31
N GLY A 52 4.92 12.53 -7.50
CA GLY A 52 6.01 12.29 -8.46
C GLY A 52 6.67 10.92 -8.36
N TYR A 53 6.16 10.00 -7.54
CA TYR A 53 6.65 8.61 -7.51
C TYR A 53 6.31 7.90 -8.83
N ARG A 54 7.31 7.28 -9.46
CA ARG A 54 7.16 6.63 -10.78
C ARG A 54 6.95 5.13 -10.68
N ASN A 55 7.35 4.55 -9.55
CA ASN A 55 7.35 3.12 -9.30
C ASN A 55 6.33 2.70 -8.21
N ALA A 56 5.18 3.38 -8.16
CA ALA A 56 4.06 2.99 -7.31
C ALA A 56 3.15 1.99 -8.03
N ARG A 57 2.78 0.89 -7.37
CA ARG A 57 1.88 -0.16 -7.91
C ARG A 57 0.87 -0.60 -6.85
N SER A 58 -0.30 -1.01 -7.32
CA SER A 58 -1.35 -1.58 -6.47
C SER A 58 -1.26 -3.10 -6.51
N ILE A 59 -1.43 -3.74 -5.36
CA ILE A 59 -1.54 -5.21 -5.27
C ILE A 59 -2.98 -5.62 -5.62
N THR A 60 -3.13 -6.30 -6.77
CA THR A 60 -4.43 -6.80 -7.25
C THR A 60 -5.03 -7.82 -6.29
N GLY A 61 -6.32 -7.63 -5.95
CA GLY A 61 -7.05 -8.50 -5.03
C GLY A 61 -6.74 -8.28 -3.55
N GLY A 62 -5.82 -7.37 -3.23
CA GLY A 62 -5.53 -6.95 -1.86
C GLY A 62 -4.92 -8.06 -0.97
N THR A 63 -5.02 -7.85 0.34
CA THR A 63 -4.58 -8.82 1.35
C THR A 63 -5.37 -10.13 1.29
N GLU A 64 -6.65 -10.10 0.89
CA GLU A 64 -7.46 -11.32 0.70
C GLU A 64 -6.82 -12.24 -0.35
N ALA A 65 -6.60 -11.74 -1.57
CA ALA A 65 -6.01 -12.55 -2.64
C ALA A 65 -4.54 -12.93 -2.38
N TRP A 66 -3.82 -12.14 -1.57
CA TRP A 66 -2.48 -12.46 -1.11
C TRP A 66 -2.50 -13.70 -0.20
N ASP A 67 -3.42 -13.74 0.76
CA ASP A 67 -3.58 -14.87 1.67
C ASP A 67 -4.14 -16.11 0.96
N ASP A 68 -5.09 -15.95 0.03
CA ASP A 68 -5.64 -17.06 -0.75
C ASP A 68 -4.57 -17.78 -1.59
N LYS A 69 -3.49 -17.08 -1.96
CA LYS A 69 -2.32 -17.65 -2.63
C LYS A 69 -1.36 -18.39 -1.67
N GLY A 70 -1.66 -18.40 -0.38
CA GLY A 70 -0.84 -19.02 0.66
C GLY A 70 0.41 -18.22 1.04
N PHE A 71 0.46 -16.93 0.70
CA PHE A 71 1.55 -16.07 1.13
C PHE A 71 1.39 -15.67 2.60
N ALA A 72 2.52 -15.37 3.25
CA ALA A 72 2.51 -15.01 4.66
C ALA A 72 1.68 -13.74 4.91
N VAL A 73 0.88 -13.75 5.98
CA VAL A 73 0.16 -12.60 6.53
C VAL A 73 0.48 -12.45 8.02
N THR A 74 0.45 -11.23 8.52
CA THR A 74 0.56 -10.92 9.95
C THR A 74 -0.80 -10.44 10.45
N SER A 75 -1.13 -10.82 11.69
CA SER A 75 -2.31 -10.31 12.39
C SER A 75 -1.86 -9.34 13.48
N SER A 76 -2.57 -8.22 13.61
CA SER A 76 -2.45 -7.27 14.72
C SER A 76 -3.71 -7.23 15.58
#